data_AF-A0A292PXB5-F1
#
_entry.id   AF-A0A292PXB5-F1
#
_cell.length_a   1.000
_cell.length_b   1.000
_cell.length_c   1.000
_cell.angle_alpha   90.00
_cell.angle_beta   90.00
_cell.angle_gamma   90.00
#
_symmetry.space_group_name_H-M   'P 1'
#
loop_
_entity.id
_entity.type
_entity.pdbx_description
1 polymer ?
#
loop_
_entity_poly.entity_id
_entity_poly.type
_entity_poly.pdbx_seq_one_letter_code
_entity_poly.pdbx_strand_id
1 'polypeptide(L)'
;MPLATHDSVQNFFCESVFLSLVEKLGVSQTRGLAKVGSGTTFTGFKGDWTGSSKKLPDAYVLQPNAAFPSIVCEAGWTEGHEELMNDARLWLLHTDGQTRIVIVVSFSESSVKHCLHASNHDPEEEHEEQRHEGTCEEETVIDSQRTYNDLADKLRDLDLADKLRDLNQRDKLKQPLIGNLRATLHVYKASDDGQDIEQAFEATLLPPPEVEEGGPTEFGVTMKDLLGDCLPEGRDPGDCIMFSLEGLRNHIGESIPHTERVRAAHRAENLLRAAGVWEEQETFAQSKRQRLNPSRAKNYQDC
;
A
#
# COMPACT_ATOMS: atom_id res chain seq x y z
N MET A 1 -2.95 -1.26 8.07
CA MET A 1 -3.47 -2.12 6.97
C MET A 1 -2.83 -1.64 5.69
N PRO A 2 -2.49 -2.52 4.74
CA PRO A 2 -2.19 -2.06 3.40
C PRO A 2 -3.41 -1.27 2.92
N LEU A 3 -3.15 -0.03 2.55
CA LEU A 3 -4.18 0.86 2.06
C LEU A 3 -4.57 0.37 0.66
N ALA A 4 -5.78 0.68 0.18
CA ALA A 4 -6.18 0.31 -1.18
C ALA A 4 -5.15 0.76 -2.24
N THR A 5 -4.42 1.84 -1.93
CA THR A 5 -3.30 2.36 -2.74
C THR A 5 -2.07 1.47 -2.76
N HIS A 6 -1.74 0.84 -1.64
CA HIS A 6 -0.70 -0.19 -1.62
C HIS A 6 -1.11 -1.39 -2.50
N ASP A 7 -2.33 -1.90 -2.32
CA ASP A 7 -2.83 -3.06 -3.07
C ASP A 7 -2.98 -2.78 -4.58
N SER A 8 -3.16 -1.51 -4.96
CA SER A 8 -3.23 -1.11 -6.37
C SER A 8 -1.95 -1.43 -7.14
N VAL A 9 -0.78 -1.34 -6.48
CA VAL A 9 0.52 -1.66 -7.07
C VAL A 9 0.61 -3.16 -7.36
N GLN A 10 0.22 -3.99 -6.38
CA GLN A 10 0.16 -5.44 -6.54
C GLN A 10 -0.75 -5.84 -7.70
N ASN A 11 -1.95 -5.26 -7.77
CA ASN A 11 -2.93 -5.58 -8.82
C ASN A 11 -2.41 -5.17 -10.20
N PHE A 12 -1.93 -3.93 -10.34
CA PHE A 12 -1.34 -3.44 -11.59
C PHE A 12 -0.20 -4.35 -12.08
N PHE A 13 0.72 -4.71 -11.18
CA PHE A 13 1.84 -5.58 -11.53
C PHE A 13 1.35 -6.96 -11.99
N CYS A 14 0.47 -7.59 -11.22
CA CYS A 14 -0.01 -8.93 -11.53
C CYS A 14 -0.74 -8.98 -12.88
N GLU A 15 -1.62 -8.01 -13.13
CA GLU A 15 -2.36 -7.91 -14.38
C GLU A 15 -1.44 -7.60 -15.56
N SER A 16 -0.55 -6.62 -15.42
CA SER A 16 0.38 -6.21 -16.49
C SER A 16 1.28 -7.37 -16.93
N VAL A 17 1.87 -8.09 -15.98
CA VAL A 17 2.71 -9.25 -16.30
C VAL A 17 1.89 -10.35 -16.95
N PHE A 18 0.76 -10.73 -16.34
CA PHE A 18 -0.02 -11.87 -16.82
C PHE A 18 -0.57 -11.61 -18.23
N LEU A 19 -1.15 -10.43 -18.48
CA LEU A 19 -1.67 -10.06 -19.79
C LEU A 19 -0.56 -10.00 -20.85
N SER A 20 0.59 -9.40 -20.52
CA SER A 20 1.72 -9.32 -21.45
C SER A 20 2.29 -10.69 -21.82
N LEU A 21 2.38 -11.61 -20.85
CA LEU A 21 2.81 -12.98 -21.11
C LEU A 21 1.78 -13.74 -21.96
N VAL A 22 0.48 -13.56 -21.68
CA VAL A 22 -0.59 -14.17 -22.47
C VAL A 22 -0.57 -13.67 -23.90
N GLU A 23 -0.32 -12.39 -24.15
CA GLU A 23 -0.18 -11.84 -25.50
C GLU A 23 0.99 -12.47 -26.25
N LYS A 24 2.15 -12.59 -25.60
CA LYS A 24 3.38 -13.10 -26.25
C LYS A 24 3.41 -14.63 -26.42
N LEU A 25 2.85 -15.37 -25.47
CA LEU A 25 3.01 -16.83 -25.35
C LEU A 25 1.68 -17.60 -25.45
N GLY A 26 0.55 -16.93 -25.26
CA GLY A 26 -0.75 -17.56 -25.11
C GLY A 26 -1.00 -18.08 -23.68
N VAL A 27 -2.28 -18.27 -23.36
CA VAL A 27 -2.74 -18.62 -21.99
C VAL A 27 -2.16 -19.95 -21.50
N SER A 28 -2.19 -20.99 -22.33
CA SER A 28 -1.74 -22.33 -21.93
C SER A 28 -0.25 -22.36 -21.60
N GLN A 29 0.56 -21.70 -22.41
CA GLN A 29 2.01 -21.66 -22.22
C GLN A 29 2.37 -20.76 -21.02
N THR A 30 1.73 -19.60 -20.89
CA THR A 30 1.92 -18.70 -19.74
C THR A 30 1.72 -19.41 -18.41
N ARG A 31 0.60 -20.14 -18.25
CA ARG A 31 0.30 -20.90 -17.03
C ARG A 31 1.30 -22.03 -16.75
N GLY A 32 1.95 -22.55 -17.79
CA GLY A 32 2.96 -23.60 -17.67
C GLY A 32 4.36 -23.07 -17.36
N LEU A 33 4.65 -21.79 -17.64
CA LEU A 33 5.98 -21.19 -17.53
C LEU A 33 6.12 -20.14 -16.44
N ALA A 34 5.02 -19.59 -15.95
CA ALA A 34 5.04 -18.59 -14.90
C ALA A 34 3.77 -18.62 -14.05
N LYS A 35 3.96 -18.50 -12.74
CA LYS A 35 2.91 -18.17 -11.79
C LYS A 35 3.09 -16.71 -11.36
N VAL A 36 2.13 -15.88 -11.71
CA VAL A 36 2.04 -14.50 -11.21
C VAL A 36 1.11 -14.49 -10.00
N GLY A 37 1.50 -13.85 -8.90
CA GLY A 37 0.64 -13.82 -7.72
C GLY A 37 1.20 -13.02 -6.55
N SER A 38 0.54 -13.17 -5.41
CA SER A 38 0.83 -12.50 -4.14
C SER A 38 0.57 -13.44 -2.96
N GLY A 39 0.76 -12.96 -1.71
CA GLY A 39 0.30 -13.69 -0.52
C GLY A 39 1.08 -14.97 -0.20
N THR A 40 2.26 -15.18 -0.81
CA THR A 40 3.08 -16.39 -0.62
C THR A 40 4.37 -16.04 0.11
N THR A 41 4.60 -16.64 1.28
CA THR A 41 5.85 -16.46 2.03
C THR A 41 6.94 -17.38 1.47
N PHE A 42 8.09 -16.80 1.17
CA PHE A 42 9.30 -17.51 0.77
C PHE A 42 10.28 -17.59 1.94
N THR A 43 11.05 -18.68 1.99
CA THR A 43 11.99 -18.99 3.08
C THR A 43 13.26 -19.62 2.53
N GLY A 44 14.34 -19.63 3.31
CA GLY A 44 15.59 -20.31 2.91
C GLY A 44 16.56 -19.41 2.16
N PHE A 45 16.50 -18.09 2.40
CA PHE A 45 17.46 -17.13 1.88
C PHE A 45 18.88 -17.48 2.37
N LYS A 46 19.86 -17.42 1.46
CA LYS A 46 21.28 -17.66 1.78
C LYS A 46 21.83 -16.54 2.67
N GLY A 47 22.88 -16.80 3.44
CA GLY A 47 23.56 -15.78 4.25
C GLY A 47 22.91 -15.45 5.59
N ASP A 48 21.66 -15.85 5.82
CA ASP A 48 21.11 -15.93 7.17
C ASP A 48 21.66 -17.19 7.85
N TRP A 49 22.59 -17.01 8.79
CA TRP A 49 23.20 -18.08 9.60
C TRP A 49 22.16 -18.96 10.31
N THR A 50 20.93 -18.46 10.49
CA THR A 50 19.84 -19.19 11.13
C THR A 50 18.89 -19.88 10.14
N GLY A 51 19.01 -19.60 8.84
CA GLY A 51 18.10 -20.10 7.80
C GLY A 51 16.62 -19.75 8.05
N SER A 52 16.36 -18.71 8.86
CA SER A 52 15.04 -18.42 9.41
C SER A 52 14.34 -17.26 8.72
N SER A 53 15.06 -16.53 7.87
CA SER A 53 14.55 -15.42 7.09
C SER A 53 13.36 -15.89 6.24
N LYS A 54 12.23 -15.22 6.47
CA LYS A 54 10.99 -15.39 5.74
C LYS A 54 10.59 -14.02 5.21
N LYS A 55 10.18 -13.96 3.96
CA LYS A 55 9.68 -12.71 3.37
C LYS A 55 8.46 -13.01 2.54
N LEU A 56 7.50 -12.09 2.60
CA LEU A 56 6.27 -12.10 1.83
C LEU A 56 6.36 -10.91 0.88
N PRO A 57 6.54 -11.11 -0.43
CA PRO A 57 6.46 -10.03 -1.39
C PRO A 57 5.00 -9.65 -1.63
N ASP A 58 4.76 -8.39 -1.99
CA ASP A 58 3.43 -7.93 -2.37
C ASP A 58 2.98 -8.56 -3.67
N ALA A 59 3.87 -8.64 -4.67
CA ALA A 59 3.63 -9.43 -5.87
C ALA A 59 4.90 -10.12 -6.37
N TYR A 60 4.73 -11.18 -7.16
CA TYR A 60 5.84 -11.93 -7.69
C TYR A 60 5.54 -12.63 -9.03
N VAL A 61 6.60 -12.99 -9.73
CA VAL A 61 6.60 -13.94 -10.85
C VAL A 61 7.46 -15.14 -10.47
N LEU A 62 6.87 -16.33 -10.42
CA LEU A 62 7.55 -17.57 -10.05
C LEU A 62 7.59 -18.55 -11.21
N GLN A 63 8.79 -19.03 -11.54
CA GLN A 63 9.00 -20.05 -12.55
C GLN A 63 8.67 -21.46 -12.00
N PRO A 64 8.31 -22.43 -12.87
CA PRO A 64 8.12 -23.81 -12.49
C PRO A 64 9.36 -24.38 -11.79
N ASN A 65 9.15 -25.04 -10.64
CA ASN A 65 10.19 -25.68 -9.84
C ASN A 65 11.25 -24.73 -9.23
N ALA A 66 11.12 -23.40 -9.42
CA ALA A 66 11.98 -22.44 -8.75
C ALA A 66 11.62 -22.35 -7.25
N ALA A 67 12.62 -22.15 -6.40
CA ALA A 67 12.45 -21.95 -4.97
C ALA A 67 12.09 -20.49 -4.65
N PHE A 68 12.55 -19.56 -5.49
CA PHE A 68 12.34 -18.13 -5.36
C PHE A 68 11.77 -17.53 -6.65
N PRO A 69 11.04 -16.42 -6.54
CA PRO A 69 10.51 -15.73 -7.71
C PRO A 69 11.62 -15.12 -8.57
N SER A 70 11.39 -14.97 -9.87
CA SER A 70 12.30 -14.28 -10.79
C SER A 70 12.16 -12.76 -10.72
N ILE A 71 10.95 -12.28 -10.40
CA ILE A 71 10.65 -10.87 -10.19
C ILE A 71 9.84 -10.73 -8.92
N VAL A 72 10.18 -9.73 -8.12
CA VAL A 72 9.43 -9.31 -6.95
C VAL A 72 8.97 -7.86 -7.11
N CYS A 73 7.76 -7.56 -6.66
CA CYS A 73 7.27 -6.22 -6.45
C CYS A 73 7.02 -6.00 -4.96
N GLU A 74 7.53 -4.91 -4.41
CA GLU A 74 7.31 -4.45 -3.03
C GLU A 74 6.77 -3.01 -3.07
N ALA A 75 5.88 -2.68 -2.14
CA ALA A 75 5.35 -1.36 -1.93
C ALA A 75 5.47 -0.99 -0.44
N GLY A 76 6.11 0.13 -0.14
CA GLY A 76 6.24 0.62 1.24
C GLY A 76 5.52 1.95 1.44
N TRP A 77 4.90 2.15 2.60
CA TRP A 77 4.23 3.42 2.94
C TRP A 77 4.86 4.14 4.12
N THR A 78 5.20 3.40 5.16
CA THR A 78 5.85 3.93 6.37
C THR A 78 7.33 3.58 6.40
N GLU A 79 7.72 2.59 5.61
CA GLU A 79 9.07 2.11 5.47
C GLU A 79 9.94 3.18 4.81
N GLY A 80 11.13 3.38 5.39
CA GLY A 80 12.14 4.22 4.76
C GLY A 80 12.62 3.60 3.45
N HIS A 81 13.08 4.43 2.51
CA HIS A 81 13.67 3.94 1.26
C HIS A 81 14.82 2.93 1.51
N GLU A 82 15.61 3.14 2.57
CA GLU A 82 16.69 2.22 2.98
C GLU A 82 16.16 0.85 3.42
N GLU A 83 15.01 0.79 4.09
CA GLU A 83 14.38 -0.48 4.49
C GLU A 83 13.90 -1.26 3.26
N LEU A 84 13.26 -0.58 2.31
CA LEU A 84 12.86 -1.18 1.04
C LEU A 84 14.06 -1.62 0.18
N MET A 85 15.16 -0.88 0.23
CA MET A 85 16.40 -1.26 -0.42
C MET A 85 17.03 -2.50 0.23
N ASN A 86 16.95 -2.63 1.56
CA ASN A 86 17.38 -3.83 2.27
C ASN A 86 16.53 -5.06 1.91
N ASP A 87 15.22 -4.87 1.72
CA ASP A 87 14.33 -5.90 1.19
C ASP A 87 14.75 -6.31 -0.24
N ALA A 88 15.05 -5.34 -1.10
CA ALA A 88 15.55 -5.63 -2.45
C ALA A 88 16.89 -6.40 -2.43
N ARG A 89 17.82 -6.03 -1.53
CA ARG A 89 19.08 -6.77 -1.32
C ARG A 89 18.84 -8.20 -0.88
N LEU A 90 17.91 -8.43 0.06
CA LEU A 90 17.54 -9.77 0.50
C LEU A 90 17.09 -10.64 -0.68
N TRP A 91 16.21 -10.10 -1.53
CA TRP A 91 15.74 -10.82 -2.71
C TRP A 91 16.84 -11.07 -3.74
N LEU A 92 17.61 -10.05 -4.11
CA LEU A 92 18.59 -10.14 -5.21
C LEU A 92 19.85 -10.92 -4.82
N LEU A 93 20.37 -10.73 -3.60
CA LEU A 93 21.66 -11.27 -3.19
C LEU A 93 21.57 -12.61 -2.47
N HIS A 94 20.40 -12.94 -1.92
CA HIS A 94 20.24 -14.13 -1.07
C HIS A 94 19.34 -15.21 -1.66
N THR A 95 19.03 -15.15 -2.96
CA THR A 95 18.25 -16.17 -3.69
C THR A 95 19.05 -16.93 -4.75
N ASP A 96 20.38 -16.83 -4.72
CA ASP A 96 21.29 -17.51 -5.66
C ASP A 96 21.05 -17.12 -7.14
N GLY A 97 20.71 -15.84 -7.37
CA GLY A 97 20.40 -15.32 -8.70
C GLY A 97 19.05 -15.78 -9.27
N GLN A 98 18.21 -16.47 -8.48
CA GLN A 98 16.85 -16.79 -8.91
C GLN A 98 16.01 -15.52 -9.04
N THR A 99 16.06 -14.63 -8.06
CA THR A 99 15.45 -13.30 -8.20
C THR A 99 16.38 -12.40 -8.99
N ARG A 100 15.88 -11.82 -10.09
CA ARG A 100 16.68 -11.00 -11.01
C ARG A 100 16.30 -9.54 -10.98
N ILE A 101 15.05 -9.25 -10.64
CA ILE A 101 14.51 -7.89 -10.58
C ILE A 101 13.68 -7.73 -9.32
N VAL A 102 13.89 -6.61 -8.63
CA VAL A 102 12.98 -6.13 -7.59
C VAL A 102 12.46 -4.77 -8.00
N ILE A 103 11.15 -4.64 -8.10
CA ILE A 103 10.43 -3.40 -8.35
C ILE A 103 9.94 -2.89 -7.00
N VAL A 104 10.28 -1.65 -6.66
CA VAL A 104 9.89 -1.03 -5.38
C VAL A 104 9.07 0.21 -5.67
N VAL A 105 7.88 0.32 -5.07
CA VAL A 105 7.11 1.57 -5.03
C VAL A 105 7.14 2.12 -3.61
N SER A 106 7.87 3.23 -3.41
CA SER A 106 7.94 3.91 -2.13
C SER A 106 6.90 5.03 -2.09
N PHE A 107 5.97 4.95 -1.15
CA PHE A 107 5.04 6.01 -0.81
C PHE A 107 5.57 6.80 0.38
N SER A 108 5.40 8.12 0.32
CA SER A 108 5.60 8.98 1.49
C SER A 108 4.48 9.99 1.58
N GLU A 109 4.11 10.35 2.80
CA GLU A 109 3.00 11.26 3.07
C GLU A 109 3.45 12.34 4.04
N SER A 110 3.30 13.59 3.65
CA SER A 110 3.55 14.72 4.54
C SER A 110 2.24 15.38 4.94
N SER A 111 2.06 15.63 6.23
CA SER A 111 0.96 16.46 6.71
C SER A 111 1.35 17.92 6.51
N VAL A 112 0.54 18.66 5.72
CA VAL A 112 0.62 20.12 5.77
C VAL A 112 0.07 20.51 7.14
N LYS A 113 0.95 20.90 8.07
CA LYS A 113 0.49 21.66 9.23
C LYS A 113 -0.07 22.95 8.66
N HIS A 114 -1.39 23.08 8.62
CA HIS A 114 -2.04 24.37 8.52
C HIS A 114 -1.74 25.13 9.82
N CYS A 115 -0.51 25.62 9.97
CA CYS A 115 -0.25 26.80 10.77
C CYS A 115 -0.90 27.93 9.99
N LEU A 116 -2.20 28.15 10.21
CA LEU A 116 -2.79 29.44 9.91
C LEU A 116 -1.91 30.45 10.63
N HIS A 117 -1.24 31.27 9.82
CA HIS A 117 -0.43 32.39 10.25
C HIS A 117 -1.23 33.15 11.31
N ALA A 118 -0.72 33.11 12.55
CA ALA A 118 -0.85 34.25 13.43
C ALA A 118 -0.38 35.45 12.61
N SER A 119 -1.28 36.39 12.39
CA SER A 119 -0.94 37.73 11.96
C SER A 119 0.21 38.22 12.84
N ASN A 120 1.34 38.55 12.23
CA ASN A 120 2.36 39.37 12.86
C ASN A 120 1.69 40.70 13.22
N HIS A 121 1.22 40.80 14.46
CA HIS A 121 1.00 42.08 15.11
C HIS A 121 2.00 42.15 16.26
N ASP A 122 2.85 43.19 16.21
CA ASP A 122 3.82 43.52 17.25
C ASP A 122 3.17 43.66 18.63
N PRO A 123 3.96 43.48 19.72
CA PRO A 123 3.44 43.30 21.06
C PRO A 123 3.18 44.65 21.71
N GLU A 124 1.93 45.09 21.77
CA GLU A 124 1.53 46.09 22.76
C GLU A 124 0.24 45.66 23.47
N GLU A 125 0.42 45.49 24.77
CA GLU A 125 -0.52 45.64 25.87
C GLU A 125 -1.46 44.48 26.24
N GLU A 126 -1.23 44.04 27.47
CA GLU A 126 -1.98 43.12 28.31
C GLU A 126 -3.48 43.46 28.34
N HIS A 127 -4.34 42.49 27.99
CA HIS A 127 -5.63 42.31 28.64
C HIS A 127 -6.05 40.84 28.57
N GLU A 128 -6.29 40.25 29.74
CA GLU A 128 -6.98 38.97 29.94
C GLU A 128 -8.37 39.06 29.32
N GLU A 129 -8.64 38.32 28.24
CA GLU A 129 -9.99 37.86 27.91
C GLU A 129 -9.97 36.75 26.85
N GLN A 130 -10.48 35.58 27.26
CA GLN A 130 -11.10 34.53 26.45
C GLN A 130 -10.32 34.01 25.24
N ARG A 131 -9.62 32.89 25.46
CA ARG A 131 -9.32 31.90 24.41
C ARG A 131 -10.65 31.34 23.87
N HIS A 132 -11.23 31.99 22.87
CA HIS A 132 -12.12 31.32 21.94
C HIS A 132 -11.26 30.44 21.03
N GLU A 133 -10.94 29.26 21.54
CA GLU A 133 -10.55 28.11 20.73
C GLU A 133 -11.75 27.80 19.84
N GLY A 134 -11.75 28.34 18.61
CA GLY A 134 -12.82 28.12 17.66
C GLY A 134 -12.97 26.61 17.45
N THR A 135 -14.11 26.07 17.88
CA THR A 135 -14.41 24.65 17.74
C THR A 135 -14.31 24.30 16.26
N CYS A 136 -13.46 23.35 15.93
CA CYS A 136 -13.32 22.95 14.54
C CYS A 136 -14.63 22.28 14.08
N GLU A 137 -14.98 22.38 12.79
CA GLU A 137 -16.23 21.78 12.30
C GLU A 137 -16.27 20.25 12.58
N GLU A 138 -15.11 19.61 12.67
CA GLU A 138 -14.96 18.22 13.13
C GLU A 138 -15.46 18.02 14.58
N GLU A 139 -15.14 18.91 15.52
CA GLU A 139 -15.66 18.88 16.90
C GLU A 139 -17.18 19.09 16.94
N THR A 140 -17.71 19.99 16.10
CA THR A 140 -19.17 20.21 16.04
C THR A 140 -19.94 18.98 15.54
N VAL A 141 -19.36 18.21 14.62
CA VAL A 141 -19.94 16.94 14.16
C VAL A 141 -19.99 15.92 15.31
N ILE A 142 -18.90 15.82 16.09
CA ILE A 142 -18.81 14.92 17.24
C ILE A 142 -19.84 15.28 18.31
N ASP A 143 -19.96 16.56 18.66
CA ASP A 143 -20.89 17.01 19.71
C ASP A 143 -22.36 16.85 19.29
N SER A 144 -22.68 17.06 18.01
CA SER A 144 -24.03 16.82 17.49
C SER A 144 -24.47 15.35 17.61
N GLN A 145 -23.52 14.40 17.52
CA GLN A 145 -23.78 12.97 17.62
C GLN A 145 -23.94 12.48 19.07
N ARG A 146 -23.35 13.17 20.05
CA ARG A 146 -23.51 12.84 21.49
C ARG A 146 -24.94 13.05 22.00
N THR A 147 -25.77 13.81 21.29
CA THR A 147 -27.07 14.30 21.81
C THR A 147 -28.25 13.35 21.50
N TYR A 148 -28.07 12.31 20.67
CA TYR A 148 -29.16 11.40 20.28
C TYR A 148 -29.04 10.00 20.92
N ASN A 149 -29.96 9.70 21.83
CA ASN A 149 -30.17 8.37 22.43
C ASN A 149 -31.22 7.54 21.67
N ASP A 150 -30.99 6.22 21.70
CA ASP A 150 -31.79 5.09 21.19
C ASP A 150 -31.74 4.77 19.68
N LEU A 151 -31.27 3.53 19.41
CA LEU A 151 -31.49 2.67 18.23
C LEU A 151 -30.61 2.78 16.96
N ALA A 152 -29.54 3.59 16.91
CA ALA A 152 -28.85 3.91 15.63
C ALA A 152 -27.36 3.51 15.50
N ASP A 153 -26.82 2.58 16.28
CA ASP A 153 -25.36 2.33 16.36
C ASP A 153 -24.62 2.00 15.06
N LYS A 154 -25.20 1.20 14.15
CA LYS A 154 -24.53 0.88 12.86
C LYS A 154 -24.69 1.96 11.79
N LEU A 155 -25.75 2.75 11.87
CA LEU A 155 -25.96 3.87 10.95
C LEU A 155 -25.05 5.05 11.34
N ARG A 156 -24.63 5.14 12.62
CA ARG A 156 -23.73 6.18 13.15
C ARG A 156 -22.29 6.09 12.62
N ASP A 157 -21.72 4.89 12.51
CA ASP A 157 -20.33 4.71 12.05
C ASP A 157 -20.14 5.10 10.57
N LEU A 158 -21.05 4.62 9.72
CA LEU A 158 -21.06 4.94 8.29
C LEU A 158 -21.36 6.42 8.06
N ASP A 159 -22.33 6.99 8.79
CA ASP A 159 -22.68 8.41 8.70
C ASP A 159 -21.54 9.32 9.18
N LEU A 160 -20.82 8.97 10.25
CA LEU A 160 -19.64 9.74 10.68
C LEU A 160 -18.49 9.63 9.67
N ALA A 161 -18.18 8.44 9.16
CA ALA A 161 -17.14 8.26 8.17
C ALA A 161 -17.44 9.05 6.89
N ASP A 162 -18.67 9.05 6.40
CA ASP A 162 -19.08 9.84 5.23
C ASP A 162 -19.03 11.35 5.52
N LYS A 163 -19.47 11.80 6.70
CA LYS A 163 -19.31 13.21 7.12
C LYS A 163 -17.85 13.66 7.17
N LEU A 164 -16.95 12.80 7.68
CA LEU A 164 -15.51 13.10 7.70
C LEU A 164 -14.96 13.22 6.27
N ARG A 165 -15.42 12.39 5.33
CA ARG A 165 -15.04 12.50 3.92
C ARG A 165 -15.56 13.79 3.29
N ASP A 166 -16.81 14.15 3.55
CA ASP A 166 -17.39 15.41 3.07
C ASP A 166 -16.68 16.64 3.65
N LEU A 167 -16.23 16.57 4.90
CA LEU A 167 -15.38 17.61 5.50
C LEU A 167 -13.99 17.64 4.85
N ASN A 168 -13.40 16.47 4.57
CA ASN A 168 -12.11 16.36 3.90
C ASN A 168 -12.13 17.01 2.51
N GLN A 169 -13.16 16.70 1.72
CA GLN A 169 -13.35 17.26 0.37
C GLN A 169 -13.55 18.78 0.35
N ARG A 170 -13.94 19.37 1.48
CA ARG A 170 -14.13 20.81 1.65
C ARG A 170 -12.95 21.48 2.37
N ASP A 171 -11.85 20.75 2.59
CA ASP A 171 -10.67 21.19 3.35
C ASP A 171 -11.00 21.70 4.76
N LYS A 172 -12.00 21.08 5.40
CA LYS A 172 -12.50 21.48 6.72
C LYS A 172 -12.07 20.60 7.88
N LEU A 173 -11.40 19.48 7.58
CA LEU A 173 -10.79 18.67 8.63
C LEU A 173 -9.53 19.34 9.16
N LYS A 174 -9.29 19.22 10.47
CA LYS A 174 -8.05 19.73 11.08
C LYS A 174 -6.80 19.04 10.51
N GLN A 175 -6.95 17.76 10.15
CA GLN A 175 -5.96 16.98 9.45
C GLN A 175 -6.63 16.28 8.26
N PRO A 176 -6.07 16.33 7.05
CA PRO A 176 -6.67 15.64 5.93
C PRO A 176 -6.69 14.13 6.17
N LEU A 177 -7.58 13.40 5.49
CA LEU A 177 -7.60 11.94 5.52
C LEU A 177 -6.35 11.37 4.83
N ILE A 178 -5.87 12.04 3.78
CA ILE A 178 -4.60 11.77 3.12
C ILE A 178 -3.90 13.11 2.92
N GLY A 179 -2.68 13.23 3.45
CA GLY A 179 -1.82 14.39 3.26
C GLY A 179 -1.23 14.46 1.85
N ASN A 180 -0.12 15.19 1.71
CA ASN A 180 0.59 15.29 0.43
C ASN A 180 1.29 13.96 0.15
N LEU A 181 0.64 13.13 -0.67
CA LEU A 181 1.13 11.84 -1.09
C LEU A 181 2.18 12.00 -2.19
N ARG A 182 3.31 11.33 -2.00
CA ARG A 182 4.34 11.13 -3.01
C ARG A 182 4.52 9.64 -3.23
N ALA A 183 4.84 9.27 -4.47
CA ALA A 183 5.11 7.89 -4.85
C ALA A 183 6.28 7.87 -5.84
N THR A 184 7.30 7.06 -5.56
CA THR A 184 8.47 6.87 -6.42
C THR A 184 8.64 5.39 -6.73
N LEU A 185 8.87 5.08 -8.00
CA LEU A 185 9.19 3.76 -8.50
C LEU A 185 10.70 3.61 -8.63
N HIS A 186 11.23 2.49 -8.13
CA HIS A 186 12.62 2.08 -8.30
C HIS A 186 12.65 0.66 -8.85
N VAL A 187 13.58 0.39 -9.78
CA VAL A 187 13.84 -0.97 -10.26
C VAL A 187 15.28 -1.31 -9.96
N TYR A 188 15.49 -2.42 -9.24
CA TYR A 188 16.81 -2.89 -8.84
C TYR A 188 17.16 -4.21 -9.52
N LYS A 189 18.45 -4.37 -9.80
CA LYS A 189 19.10 -5.62 -10.24
C LYS A 189 20.33 -5.88 -9.37
N ALA A 190 20.81 -7.12 -9.32
CA ALA A 190 22.12 -7.39 -8.73
C ALA A 190 23.22 -6.76 -9.61
N SER A 191 24.29 -6.27 -9.00
CA SER A 191 25.50 -5.85 -9.70
C SER A 191 26.14 -7.05 -10.43
N ASP A 192 26.98 -6.76 -11.43
CA ASP A 192 27.66 -7.80 -12.22
C ASP A 192 28.55 -8.74 -11.38
N ASP A 193 29.08 -8.25 -10.25
CA ASP A 193 29.88 -9.03 -9.30
C ASP A 193 29.04 -9.79 -8.26
N GLY A 194 27.73 -9.56 -8.21
CA GLY A 194 26.79 -10.15 -7.27
C GLY A 194 27.01 -9.75 -5.80
N GLN A 195 27.76 -8.67 -5.54
CA GLN A 195 28.05 -8.21 -4.18
C GLN A 195 27.11 -7.12 -3.68
N ASP A 196 26.48 -6.36 -4.57
CA ASP A 196 25.50 -5.32 -4.23
C ASP A 196 24.37 -5.28 -5.26
N ILE A 197 23.48 -4.31 -5.14
CA ILE A 197 22.40 -4.05 -6.08
C ILE A 197 22.60 -2.70 -6.77
N GLU A 198 22.13 -2.60 -8.00
CA GLU A 198 22.17 -1.40 -8.82
C GLU A 198 20.74 -0.96 -9.17
N GLN A 199 20.51 0.35 -9.12
CA GLN A 199 19.25 0.93 -9.54
C GLN A 199 19.24 1.10 -11.06
N ALA A 200 18.47 0.25 -11.73
CA ALA A 200 18.35 0.24 -13.19
C ALA A 200 17.34 1.28 -13.72
N PHE A 201 16.39 1.70 -12.88
CA PHE A 201 15.35 2.64 -13.27
C PHE A 201 14.81 3.42 -12.06
N GLU A 202 14.40 4.68 -12.30
CA GLU A 202 13.68 5.52 -11.35
C GLU A 202 12.59 6.32 -12.04
N ALA A 203 11.44 6.47 -11.40
CA ALA A 203 10.46 7.45 -11.82
C ALA A 203 9.60 7.96 -10.66
N THR A 204 9.30 9.26 -10.67
CA THR A 204 8.26 9.82 -9.81
C THR A 204 6.88 9.51 -10.41
N LEU A 205 6.03 8.86 -9.61
CA LEU A 205 4.65 8.54 -9.95
C LEU A 205 3.72 9.66 -9.46
N LEU A 206 3.88 10.09 -8.21
CA LEU A 206 3.08 11.15 -7.60
C LEU A 206 3.95 12.21 -6.88
N PRO A 207 3.61 13.51 -7.02
CA PRO A 207 2.69 14.05 -8.03
C PRO A 207 3.23 13.77 -9.45
N PRO A 208 2.36 13.74 -10.48
CA PRO A 208 2.84 13.67 -11.86
C PRO A 208 3.72 14.91 -12.15
N PRO A 209 4.76 14.77 -12.97
CA PRO A 209 5.65 15.88 -13.31
C PRO A 209 4.85 17.02 -13.99
N GLU A 210 5.15 18.27 -13.63
CA GLU A 210 4.40 19.46 -14.08
C GLU A 210 4.47 19.71 -15.59
N VAL A 211 5.53 19.21 -16.22
CA VAL A 211 5.75 19.27 -17.67
C VAL A 211 6.14 17.85 -18.10
N GLU A 212 5.64 17.37 -19.24
CA GLU A 212 6.15 16.17 -19.90
C GLU A 212 7.59 16.43 -20.39
N GLU A 213 8.54 16.56 -19.48
CA GLU A 213 9.95 16.79 -19.76
C GLU A 213 10.60 15.51 -20.26
N GLY A 214 10.16 14.97 -21.40
CA GLY A 214 10.84 13.87 -22.12
C GLY A 214 11.22 12.65 -21.28
N GLY A 215 10.65 12.51 -20.08
CA GLY A 215 10.99 11.47 -19.12
C GLY A 215 10.51 10.11 -19.62
N PRO A 216 11.04 9.02 -19.06
CA PRO A 216 10.55 7.70 -19.44
C PRO A 216 9.05 7.61 -19.13
N THR A 217 8.27 7.15 -20.10
CA THR A 217 6.83 6.89 -19.97
C THR A 217 6.54 5.44 -19.58
N GLU A 218 7.55 4.57 -19.73
CA GLU A 218 7.48 3.15 -19.48
C GLU A 218 8.86 2.59 -19.10
N PHE A 219 8.87 1.41 -18.51
CA PHE A 219 10.09 0.62 -18.32
C PHE A 219 9.85 -0.82 -18.78
N GLY A 220 10.91 -1.45 -19.28
CA GLY A 220 10.86 -2.80 -19.84
C GLY A 220 11.46 -3.85 -18.91
N VAL A 221 10.85 -5.03 -18.87
CA VAL A 221 11.46 -6.24 -18.29
C VAL A 221 11.60 -7.30 -19.36
N THR A 222 12.81 -7.85 -19.51
CA THR A 222 13.09 -8.81 -20.57
C THR A 222 12.47 -10.18 -20.30
N MET A 223 12.22 -10.94 -21.37
CA MET A 223 11.76 -12.33 -21.28
C MET A 223 12.79 -13.22 -20.59
N LYS A 224 14.09 -12.92 -20.74
CA LYS A 224 15.15 -13.58 -19.97
C LYS A 224 15.05 -13.28 -18.48
N ASP A 225 14.78 -12.04 -18.09
CA ASP A 225 14.59 -11.68 -16.68
C ASP A 225 13.40 -12.47 -16.10
N LEU A 226 12.26 -12.47 -16.80
CA LEU A 226 11.02 -13.16 -16.39
C LEU A 226 11.16 -14.69 -16.30
N LEU A 227 11.66 -15.32 -17.37
CA LEU A 227 11.57 -16.78 -17.56
C LEU A 227 12.91 -17.50 -17.44
N GLY A 228 14.04 -16.80 -17.54
CA GLY A 228 15.35 -17.40 -17.39
C GLY A 228 15.59 -18.59 -18.30
N ASP A 229 16.02 -19.68 -17.69
CA ASP A 229 16.27 -20.94 -18.39
C ASP A 229 14.98 -21.65 -18.82
N CYS A 230 13.81 -21.20 -18.35
CA CYS A 230 12.50 -21.67 -18.81
C CYS A 230 12.00 -20.93 -20.08
N LEU A 231 12.80 -20.03 -20.66
CA LEU A 231 12.43 -19.36 -21.91
C LEU A 231 12.31 -20.38 -23.06
N PRO A 232 11.17 -20.45 -23.78
CA PRO A 232 11.00 -21.40 -24.88
C PRO A 232 11.99 -21.18 -26.03
N GLU A 233 12.41 -22.27 -26.68
CA GLU A 233 13.26 -22.21 -27.86
C GLU A 233 12.65 -21.32 -28.96
N GLY A 234 13.50 -20.56 -29.64
CA GLY A 234 13.11 -19.65 -30.71
C GLY A 234 12.50 -18.32 -30.24
N ARG A 235 12.41 -18.07 -28.93
CA ARG A 235 12.06 -16.74 -28.38
C ARG A 235 13.30 -15.90 -28.17
N ASP A 236 13.19 -14.59 -28.46
CA ASP A 236 14.27 -13.65 -28.20
C ASP A 236 14.35 -13.36 -26.69
N PRO A 237 15.47 -13.67 -26.02
CA PRO A 237 15.67 -13.31 -24.61
C PRO A 237 15.59 -11.80 -24.34
N GLY A 238 15.86 -10.97 -25.35
CA GLY A 238 15.80 -9.51 -25.29
C GLY A 238 14.40 -8.92 -25.48
N ASP A 239 13.39 -9.71 -25.86
CA ASP A 239 12.01 -9.24 -25.93
C ASP A 239 11.56 -8.71 -24.56
N CYS A 240 10.91 -7.55 -24.51
CA CYS A 240 10.44 -6.95 -23.26
C CYS A 240 8.92 -7.04 -23.11
N ILE A 241 8.45 -7.16 -21.86
CA ILE A 241 7.15 -6.64 -21.44
C ILE A 241 7.34 -5.19 -20.99
N MET A 242 6.43 -4.30 -21.38
CA MET A 242 6.51 -2.89 -21.05
C MET A 242 5.50 -2.54 -19.96
N PHE A 243 5.94 -1.80 -18.95
CA PHE A 243 5.09 -1.30 -17.87
C PHE A 243 4.86 0.19 -18.08
N SER A 244 3.60 0.58 -18.33
CA SER A 244 3.21 1.98 -18.47
C SER A 244 3.23 2.69 -17.11
N LEU A 245 4.00 3.77 -17.00
CA LEU A 245 3.99 4.61 -15.79
C LEU A 245 2.68 5.36 -15.65
N GLU A 246 2.06 5.77 -16.76
CA GLU A 246 0.72 6.37 -16.75
C GLU A 246 -0.32 5.37 -16.23
N GLY A 247 -0.27 4.12 -16.71
CA GLY A 247 -1.15 3.05 -16.24
C GLY A 247 -1.02 2.80 -14.73
N LEU A 248 0.21 2.80 -14.21
CA LEU A 248 0.48 2.67 -12.78
C LEU A 248 -0.02 3.89 -12.00
N ARG A 249 0.22 5.12 -12.49
CA ARG A 249 -0.30 6.36 -11.88
C ARG A 249 -1.83 6.34 -11.80
N ASN A 250 -2.51 5.88 -12.86
CA ASN A 250 -3.97 5.78 -12.89
C ASN A 250 -4.47 4.77 -11.84
N HIS A 251 -3.86 3.58 -11.74
CA HIS A 251 -4.21 2.60 -10.71
C HIS A 251 -4.04 3.15 -9.28
N ILE A 252 -2.92 3.84 -9.03
CA ILE A 252 -2.67 4.50 -7.76
C ILE A 252 -3.72 5.59 -7.53
N GLY A 253 -3.98 6.47 -8.50
CA GLY A 253 -4.95 7.54 -8.39
C GLY A 253 -6.38 7.06 -8.09
N GLU A 254 -6.85 6.04 -8.81
CA GLU A 254 -8.19 5.44 -8.63
C GLU A 254 -8.38 4.77 -7.26
N SER A 255 -7.28 4.36 -6.64
CA SER A 255 -7.29 3.75 -5.31
C SER A 255 -7.33 4.76 -4.15
N ILE A 256 -6.93 6.02 -4.38
CA ILE A 256 -6.83 7.06 -3.33
C ILE A 256 -8.19 7.25 -2.62
N PRO A 257 -9.33 7.39 -3.31
CA PRO A 257 -10.64 7.51 -2.65
C PRO A 257 -11.00 6.33 -1.75
N HIS A 258 -10.53 5.11 -2.07
CA HIS A 258 -10.73 3.94 -1.24
C HIS A 258 -9.89 4.01 0.03
N THR A 259 -8.63 4.46 -0.10
CA THR A 259 -7.76 4.76 1.05
C THR A 259 -8.38 5.82 1.96
N GLU A 260 -8.93 6.90 1.40
CA GLU A 260 -9.63 7.94 2.17
C GLU A 260 -10.81 7.35 2.95
N ARG A 261 -11.60 6.49 2.30
CA ARG A 261 -12.74 5.83 2.95
C ARG A 261 -12.32 4.98 4.14
N VAL A 262 -11.26 4.17 3.98
CA VAL A 262 -10.74 3.35 5.08
C VAL A 262 -10.24 4.22 6.24
N ARG A 263 -9.51 5.30 5.93
CA ARG A 263 -9.00 6.21 6.96
C ARG A 263 -10.11 7.01 7.65
N ALA A 264 -11.15 7.40 6.93
CA ALA A 264 -12.33 8.03 7.51
C ALA A 264 -13.04 7.09 8.47
N ALA A 265 -13.22 5.82 8.09
CA ALA A 265 -13.81 4.80 8.96
C ALA A 265 -12.98 4.57 10.23
N HIS A 266 -11.66 4.43 10.11
CA HIS A 266 -10.79 4.30 11.28
C HIS A 266 -10.81 5.55 12.17
N ARG A 267 -10.85 6.75 11.58
CA ARG A 267 -10.94 8.00 12.36
C ARG A 267 -12.27 8.10 13.08
N ALA A 268 -13.38 7.77 12.41
CA ALA A 268 -14.70 7.70 13.03
C ALA A 268 -14.72 6.73 14.22
N GLU A 269 -14.20 5.51 14.05
CA GLU A 269 -14.06 4.53 15.12
C GLU A 269 -13.27 5.09 16.32
N ASN A 270 -12.11 5.71 16.06
CA ASN A 270 -11.29 6.30 17.12
C ASN A 270 -12.02 7.41 17.87
N LEU A 271 -12.77 8.27 17.17
CA LEU A 271 -13.56 9.34 17.78
C LEU A 271 -14.69 8.79 18.65
N LEU A 272 -15.40 7.76 18.17
CA LEU A 272 -16.46 7.10 18.92
C LEU A 272 -15.93 6.37 20.16
N ARG A 273 -14.77 5.71 20.05
CA ARG A 273 -14.06 5.10 21.20
C ARG A 273 -13.69 6.17 22.23
N ALA A 274 -13.13 7.29 21.80
CA ALA A 274 -12.78 8.39 22.68
C ALA A 274 -14.00 9.05 23.36
N ALA A 275 -15.17 9.04 22.70
CA ALA A 275 -16.42 9.52 23.25
C ALA A 275 -17.14 8.49 24.15
N GLY A 276 -16.62 7.27 24.30
CA GLY A 276 -17.22 6.23 25.14
C GLY A 276 -18.51 5.63 24.57
N VAL A 277 -18.79 5.84 23.28
CA VAL A 277 -20.00 5.36 22.59
C VAL A 277 -19.73 4.18 21.67
N TRP A 278 -18.47 3.72 21.58
CA TRP A 278 -18.10 2.58 20.74
C TRP A 278 -18.36 1.26 21.46
N GLU A 279 -19.24 0.44 20.89
CA GLU A 279 -19.40 -0.95 21.27
C GLU A 279 -18.57 -1.86 20.35
N GLU A 280 -17.68 -2.65 20.94
CA GLU A 280 -16.85 -3.57 20.19
C GLU A 280 -17.69 -4.72 19.62
N GLN A 281 -17.96 -4.66 18.33
CA GLN A 281 -18.75 -5.70 17.66
C GLN A 281 -17.90 -6.93 17.36
N GLU A 282 -18.51 -8.11 17.50
CA GLU A 282 -17.90 -9.33 17.00
C GLU A 282 -17.66 -9.24 15.50
N THR A 283 -16.42 -9.54 15.12
CA THR A 283 -16.05 -9.71 13.72
C THR A 283 -16.82 -10.87 13.10
N PHE A 284 -17.04 -10.82 11.78
CA PHE A 284 -17.64 -11.93 11.03
C PHE A 284 -16.90 -13.25 11.26
N ALA A 285 -15.56 -13.21 11.39
CA ALA A 285 -14.75 -14.38 11.68
C ALA A 285 -15.02 -14.95 13.08
N GLN A 286 -15.19 -14.11 14.09
CA GLN A 286 -15.58 -14.51 15.44
C GLN A 286 -16.99 -15.12 15.43
N SER A 287 -17.97 -14.45 14.82
CA SER A 287 -19.34 -14.97 14.69
C SER A 287 -19.37 -16.32 13.97
N LYS A 288 -18.58 -16.48 12.90
CA LYS A 288 -18.43 -17.76 12.18
C LYS A 288 -17.81 -18.84 13.06
N ARG A 289 -16.77 -18.54 13.85
CA ARG A 289 -16.15 -19.48 14.80
C ARG A 289 -17.13 -19.91 15.90
N GLN A 290 -17.94 -18.98 16.42
CA GLN A 290 -18.96 -19.30 17.42
C GLN A 290 -20.04 -20.23 16.89
N ARG A 291 -20.53 -19.98 15.67
CA ARG A 291 -21.53 -20.84 15.00
C ARG A 291 -21.01 -22.25 14.74
N LEU A 292 -19.70 -22.41 14.53
CA LEU A 292 -19.06 -23.70 14.29
C LEU A 292 -18.67 -24.45 15.58
N ASN A 293 -18.69 -23.81 16.76
CA ASN A 293 -18.37 -24.41 18.05
C ASN A 293 -19.32 -23.93 19.19
N PRO A 294 -20.61 -24.31 19.16
CA PRO A 294 -21.60 -23.87 20.15
C PRO A 294 -21.32 -24.36 21.59
N SER A 295 -20.52 -25.42 21.76
CA SER A 295 -20.22 -26.04 23.06
C SER A 295 -19.20 -25.31 23.92
N ARG A 296 -18.52 -24.27 23.40
CA ARG A 296 -17.54 -23.47 24.18
C ARG A 296 -18.09 -22.16 24.73
N ALA A 297 -19.29 -21.75 24.30
CA ALA A 297 -19.90 -20.48 24.69
C ALA A 297 -20.60 -20.48 26.05
N LYS A 298 -20.76 -21.65 26.71
CA LYS A 298 -21.45 -21.75 28.01
C LYS A 298 -20.56 -21.51 29.25
N ASN A 299 -19.25 -21.32 29.09
CA ASN A 299 -18.33 -21.22 30.23
C ASN A 299 -17.88 -19.78 30.57
N TYR A 300 -18.51 -18.74 30.03
CA TYR A 300 -18.18 -17.34 30.33
C TYR A 300 -19.22 -16.61 31.20
N GLN A 301 -20.23 -17.32 31.74
CA GLN A 301 -21.21 -16.74 32.67
C GLN A 301 -21.00 -17.10 34.14
N ASP A 302 -19.98 -17.92 34.47
CA ASP A 302 -19.59 -18.19 35.86
C ASP A 302 -18.07 -17.96 36.00
N CYS A 303 -17.67 -16.70 36.19
CA CYS A 303 -16.44 -16.24 36.84
C CYS A 303 -16.55 -14.74 37.14
#